data_AF-A0A9E6Z623-F1
#
_entry.id   AF-A0A9E6Z623-F1
#
_cell.length_a   1.000
_cell.length_b   1.000
_cell.length_c   1.000
_cell.angle_alpha   90.00
_cell.angle_beta   90.00
_cell.angle_gamma   90.00
#
_symmetry.space_group_name_H-M   'P 1'
#
loop_
_entity.id
_entity.type
_entity.pdbx_description
1 polymer ?
#
loop_
_entity_poly.entity_id
_entity_poly.type
_entity_poly.pdbx_seq_one_letter_code
_entity_poly.pdbx_strand_id
1 'polypeptide(L)'
;MQKRKQKAETNQRKAVQAEAAHKAAKEEELAAQTEHASAKRGVEDAQAKLDAAKQSGDKEAEAAAQKELDVAKKKRLLLLKKQARPKKKAAQTEKSYNSALVKTETAVQTRQRQAAEAQAKRKKAKAGLIDAQSDHTAAEANLKAKEDALEKARKESGAGSSAFQNAQAEVDQAKKPCSRNAVKTNRGKEYP
;
A
#
# COMPACT_ATOMS: atom_id res chain seq x y z
N MET A 1 27.23 32.32 29.64
CA MET A 1 26.84 32.57 28.23
C MET A 1 27.50 31.59 27.23
N GLN A 2 28.82 31.39 27.25
CA GLN A 2 29.55 30.50 26.31
C GLN A 2 29.03 29.05 26.21
N LYS A 3 28.75 28.38 27.34
CA LYS A 3 28.19 27.00 27.36
C LYS A 3 26.83 26.88 26.66
N ARG A 4 25.99 27.92 26.72
CA ARG A 4 24.67 27.93 26.04
C ARG A 4 24.84 28.11 24.52
N LYS A 5 25.78 28.96 24.09
CA LYS A 5 26.12 29.16 22.68
C LYS A 5 26.67 27.89 22.03
N GLN A 6 27.61 27.20 22.69
CA GLN A 6 28.15 25.91 22.23
C GLN A 6 27.08 24.82 22.11
N LYS A 7 26.13 24.78 23.05
CA LYS A 7 25.00 23.83 22.99
C LYS A 7 24.06 24.13 21.82
N ALA A 8 23.77 25.40 21.56
CA ALA A 8 22.95 25.82 20.42
C ALA A 8 23.61 25.44 19.08
N GLU A 9 24.90 25.73 18.92
CA GLU A 9 25.67 25.36 17.72
C GLU A 9 25.73 23.84 17.50
N THR A 10 25.89 23.07 18.58
CA THR A 10 25.87 21.59 18.52
C THR A 10 24.50 21.05 18.10
N ASN A 11 23.42 21.61 18.65
CA ASN A 11 22.05 21.23 18.28
C ASN A 11 21.76 21.57 16.82
N GLN A 12 22.22 22.74 16.34
CA GLN A 12 22.07 23.14 14.94
C GLN A 12 22.81 22.21 13.99
N ARG A 13 24.06 21.84 14.29
CA ARG A 13 24.81 20.85 13.49
C ARG A 13 24.09 19.50 13.45
N LYS A 14 23.56 19.04 14.58
CA LYS A 14 22.77 17.79 14.65
C LYS A 14 21.47 17.87 13.85
N ALA A 15 20.81 19.03 13.83
CA ALA A 15 19.60 19.24 13.03
C ALA A 15 19.89 19.15 11.54
N VAL A 16 20.95 19.81 11.06
CA VAL A 16 21.37 19.74 9.64
C VAL A 16 21.74 18.31 9.22
N GLN A 17 22.48 17.58 10.05
CA GLN A 17 22.81 16.18 9.77
C GLN A 17 21.56 15.28 9.75
N ALA A 18 20.62 15.49 10.68
CA ALA A 18 19.40 14.72 10.73
C ALA A 18 18.46 15.04 9.54
N GLU A 19 18.45 16.30 9.08
CA GLU A 19 17.73 16.72 7.88
C GLU A 19 18.27 16.02 6.63
N ALA A 20 19.59 16.05 6.43
CA ALA A 20 20.24 15.39 5.31
C ALA A 20 19.98 13.88 5.31
N ALA A 21 20.08 13.22 6.48
CA ALA A 21 19.77 11.80 6.62
C ALA A 21 18.29 11.48 6.34
N HIS A 22 17.36 12.34 6.78
CA HIS A 22 15.94 12.19 6.49
C HIS A 22 15.64 12.36 4.99
N LYS A 23 16.24 13.36 4.34
CA LYS A 23 16.08 13.58 2.90
C LYS A 23 16.59 12.40 2.07
N ALA A 24 17.80 11.91 2.36
CA ALA A 24 18.35 10.73 1.69
C ALA A 24 17.48 9.48 1.91
N ALA A 25 16.99 9.26 3.13
CA ALA A 25 16.10 8.13 3.41
C ALA A 25 14.73 8.27 2.72
N LYS A 26 14.22 9.50 2.53
CA LYS A 26 13.00 9.77 1.76
C LYS A 26 13.19 9.51 0.27
N GLU A 27 14.34 9.87 -0.29
CA GLU A 27 14.69 9.57 -1.69
C GLU A 27 14.79 8.06 -1.91
N GLU A 28 15.42 7.32 -1.00
CA GLU A 28 15.45 5.85 -1.03
C GLU A 28 14.04 5.23 -0.91
N GLU A 29 13.18 5.78 -0.03
CA GLU A 29 11.78 5.35 0.10
C GLU A 29 11.00 5.57 -1.20
N LEU A 30 11.17 6.73 -1.83
CA LEU A 30 10.50 7.10 -3.07
C LEU A 30 10.96 6.22 -4.23
N ALA A 31 12.27 5.96 -4.36
CA ALA A 31 12.82 5.07 -5.37
C ALA A 31 12.22 3.65 -5.25
N ALA A 32 12.17 3.11 -4.04
CA ALA A 32 11.56 1.80 -3.78
C ALA A 32 10.04 1.78 -4.06
N GLN A 33 9.34 2.88 -3.78
CA GLN A 33 7.92 3.02 -4.13
C GLN A 33 7.71 3.01 -5.65
N THR A 34 8.54 3.74 -6.40
CA THR A 34 8.50 3.79 -7.87
C THR A 34 8.79 2.43 -8.49
N GLU A 35 9.80 1.71 -8.01
CA GLU A 35 10.09 0.34 -8.46
C GLU A 35 8.92 -0.62 -8.20
N HIS A 36 8.31 -0.56 -7.00
CA HIS A 36 7.15 -1.38 -6.68
C HIS A 36 5.92 -1.01 -7.53
N ALA A 37 5.70 0.28 -7.79
CA ALA A 37 4.62 0.74 -8.67
C ALA A 37 4.81 0.26 -10.12
N SER A 38 6.04 0.34 -10.64
CA SER A 38 6.41 -0.22 -11.95
C SER A 38 6.18 -1.73 -12.00
N ALA A 39 6.55 -2.47 -10.95
CA ALA A 39 6.30 -3.90 -10.88
C ALA A 39 4.80 -4.26 -10.75
N LYS A 40 3.98 -3.38 -10.15
CA LYS A 40 2.52 -3.54 -10.14
C LYS A 40 1.96 -3.42 -11.55
N ARG A 41 2.36 -2.40 -12.31
CA ARG A 41 2.00 -2.25 -13.73
C ARG A 41 2.46 -3.44 -14.56
N GLY A 42 3.68 -3.93 -14.36
CA GLY A 42 4.17 -5.13 -15.06
C GLY A 42 3.36 -6.40 -14.77
N VAL A 43 2.71 -6.51 -13.60
CA VAL A 43 1.76 -7.60 -13.31
C VAL A 43 0.43 -7.39 -14.03
N GLU A 44 -0.06 -6.15 -14.08
CA GLU A 44 -1.28 -5.78 -14.82
C GLU A 44 -1.09 -6.03 -16.32
N ASP A 45 0.04 -5.63 -16.90
CA ASP A 45 0.39 -5.87 -18.31
C ASP A 45 0.51 -7.37 -18.61
N ALA A 46 1.16 -8.15 -17.75
CA ALA A 46 1.26 -9.60 -17.91
C ALA A 46 -0.10 -10.30 -17.77
N GLN A 47 -0.98 -9.79 -16.91
CA GLN A 47 -2.35 -10.29 -16.78
C GLN A 47 -3.16 -10.01 -18.06
N ALA A 48 -3.05 -8.80 -18.62
CA ALA A 48 -3.71 -8.44 -19.88
C ALA A 48 -3.22 -9.32 -21.05
N LYS A 49 -1.93 -9.63 -21.11
CA LYS A 49 -1.39 -10.58 -22.10
C LYS A 49 -1.95 -11.99 -21.94
N LEU A 50 -2.09 -12.47 -20.70
CA LEU A 50 -2.68 -13.77 -20.43
C LEU A 50 -4.15 -13.80 -20.87
N ASP A 51 -4.90 -12.75 -20.58
CA ASP A 51 -6.32 -12.66 -20.95
C ASP A 51 -6.48 -12.59 -22.48
N ALA A 52 -5.59 -11.89 -23.19
CA ALA A 52 -5.56 -11.87 -24.66
C ALA A 52 -5.19 -13.24 -25.26
N ALA A 53 -4.21 -13.95 -24.70
CA ALA A 53 -3.81 -15.29 -25.14
C ALA A 53 -4.93 -16.33 -24.91
N LYS A 54 -5.70 -16.19 -23.83
CA LYS A 54 -6.89 -17.02 -23.59
C LYS A 54 -7.99 -16.77 -24.63
N GLN A 55 -8.15 -15.52 -25.06
CA GLN A 55 -9.13 -15.16 -26.10
C GLN A 55 -8.73 -15.69 -27.48
N SER A 56 -7.44 -15.79 -27.79
CA SER A 56 -6.97 -16.34 -29.07
C SER A 56 -7.03 -17.86 -29.15
N GLY A 57 -7.23 -18.57 -28.01
CA GLY A 57 -7.29 -20.04 -27.96
C GLY A 57 -5.96 -20.74 -28.20
N ASP A 58 -4.85 -19.99 -28.24
CA ASP A 58 -3.50 -20.52 -28.40
C ASP A 58 -2.94 -20.97 -27.04
N LYS A 59 -2.90 -22.28 -26.84
CA LYS A 59 -2.43 -22.89 -25.58
C LYS A 59 -0.94 -22.67 -25.32
N GLU A 60 -0.12 -22.53 -26.36
CA GLU A 60 1.30 -22.25 -26.20
C GLU A 60 1.51 -20.79 -25.75
N ALA A 61 0.78 -19.87 -26.38
CA ALA A 61 0.76 -18.46 -25.97
C ALA A 61 0.20 -18.27 -24.55
N GLU A 62 -0.85 -19.01 -24.17
CA GLU A 62 -1.41 -18.99 -22.81
C GLU A 62 -0.37 -19.47 -21.78
N ALA A 63 0.31 -20.58 -22.05
CA ALA A 63 1.34 -21.11 -21.15
C ALA A 63 2.55 -20.16 -21.03
N ALA A 64 2.94 -19.50 -22.13
CA ALA A 64 4.01 -18.50 -22.11
C ALA A 64 3.59 -17.25 -21.31
N ALA A 65 2.38 -16.72 -21.53
CA ALA A 65 1.85 -15.56 -20.81
C ALA A 65 1.66 -15.86 -19.31
N GLN A 66 1.27 -17.10 -18.95
CA GLN A 66 1.17 -17.53 -17.56
C GLN A 66 2.55 -17.53 -16.87
N LYS A 67 3.60 -18.00 -17.55
CA LYS A 67 4.98 -17.92 -17.03
C LYS A 67 5.44 -16.47 -16.84
N GLU A 68 5.14 -15.58 -17.78
CA GLU A 68 5.42 -14.14 -17.65
C GLU A 68 4.72 -13.54 -16.42
N LEU A 69 3.43 -13.86 -16.23
CA LEU A 69 2.65 -13.41 -15.08
C LEU A 69 3.25 -13.90 -13.75
N ASP A 70 3.70 -15.16 -13.69
CA ASP A 70 4.32 -15.71 -12.49
C ASP A 70 5.66 -15.03 -12.17
N VAL A 71 6.48 -14.74 -13.20
CA VAL A 71 7.73 -13.98 -13.04
C VAL A 71 7.43 -12.56 -12.56
N ALA A 72 6.45 -11.88 -13.15
CA ALA A 72 6.04 -10.53 -12.74
C ALA A 72 5.54 -10.51 -11.28
N LYS A 73 4.71 -11.48 -10.88
CA LYS A 73 4.24 -11.64 -9.49
C LYS A 73 5.40 -11.89 -8.51
N LYS A 74 6.36 -12.75 -8.87
CA LYS A 74 7.57 -12.98 -8.07
C LYS A 74 8.42 -11.71 -7.93
N LYS A 75 8.62 -10.96 -9.01
CA LYS A 75 9.35 -9.69 -8.99
C LYS A 75 8.66 -8.66 -8.11
N ARG A 76 7.34 -8.49 -8.24
CA ARG A 76 6.54 -7.61 -7.37
C ARG A 76 6.67 -7.98 -5.90
N LEU A 77 6.57 -9.27 -5.56
CA LEU A 77 6.70 -9.73 -4.17
C LEU A 77 8.09 -9.44 -3.60
N LEU A 78 9.14 -9.65 -4.39
CA LEU A 78 10.52 -9.36 -3.99
C LEU A 78 10.73 -7.85 -3.75
N LEU A 79 10.19 -7.00 -4.63
CA LEU A 79 10.25 -5.55 -4.46
C LEU A 79 9.42 -5.06 -3.28
N LEU A 80 8.26 -5.65 -3.02
CA LEU A 80 7.46 -5.37 -1.83
C LEU A 80 8.25 -5.66 -0.54
N LYS A 81 8.98 -6.79 -0.49
CA LYS A 81 9.87 -7.12 0.63
C LYS A 81 11.03 -6.12 0.76
N LYS A 82 11.64 -5.71 -0.36
CA LYS A 82 12.72 -4.72 -0.37
C LYS A 82 12.26 -3.36 0.13
N GLN A 83 11.03 -2.93 -0.20
CA GLN A 83 10.45 -1.64 0.20
C GLN A 83 10.33 -1.47 1.73
N ALA A 84 10.20 -2.56 2.48
CA ALA A 84 10.06 -2.51 3.94
C ALA A 84 11.28 -1.85 4.63
N ARG A 85 12.49 -2.05 4.08
CA ARG A 85 13.73 -1.51 4.64
C ARG A 85 13.82 0.03 4.49
N PRO A 86 13.72 0.62 3.28
CA PRO A 86 13.69 2.07 3.10
C PRO A 86 12.58 2.74 3.89
N LYS A 87 11.38 2.15 3.92
CA LYS A 87 10.25 2.68 4.70
C LYS A 87 10.56 2.76 6.20
N LYS A 88 11.18 1.72 6.77
CA LYS A 88 11.59 1.72 8.19
C LYS A 88 12.70 2.74 8.45
N LYS A 89 13.67 2.85 7.53
CA LYS A 89 14.78 3.82 7.63
C LYS A 89 14.25 5.25 7.59
N ALA A 90 13.38 5.58 6.64
CA ALA A 90 12.73 6.90 6.52
C ALA A 90 11.97 7.27 7.80
N ALA A 91 11.18 6.35 8.35
CA ALA A 91 10.45 6.58 9.60
C ALA A 91 11.38 6.78 10.82
N GLN A 92 12.52 6.09 10.85
CA GLN A 92 13.52 6.26 11.91
C GLN A 92 14.23 7.61 11.79
N THR A 93 14.67 8.00 10.59
CA THR A 93 15.33 9.29 10.35
C THR A 93 14.39 10.47 10.54
N GLU A 94 13.10 10.32 10.23
CA GLU A 94 12.07 11.33 10.51
C GLU A 94 11.94 11.61 12.02
N LYS A 95 11.96 10.56 12.86
CA LYS A 95 11.95 10.73 14.32
C LYS A 95 13.19 11.47 14.81
N SER A 96 14.37 11.10 14.30
CA SER A 96 15.63 11.77 14.65
C SER A 96 15.65 13.24 14.21
N TYR A 97 15.17 13.53 13.00
CA TYR A 97 15.05 14.88 12.47
C TYR A 97 14.08 15.74 13.30
N ASN A 98 12.87 15.24 13.56
CA ASN A 98 11.90 15.93 14.40
C ASN A 98 12.42 16.16 15.83
N SER A 99 13.14 15.20 16.40
CA SER A 99 13.77 15.38 17.72
C SER A 99 14.89 16.43 17.70
N ALA A 100 15.64 16.55 16.60
CA ALA A 100 16.69 17.55 16.46
C ALA A 100 16.09 18.95 16.27
N LEU A 101 15.03 19.08 15.45
CA LEU A 101 14.29 20.32 15.24
C LEU A 101 13.73 20.89 16.55
N VAL A 102 13.11 20.07 17.40
CA VAL A 102 12.56 20.55 18.69
C VAL A 102 13.64 21.13 19.60
N LYS A 103 14.91 20.72 19.45
CA LYS A 103 16.04 21.26 20.23
C LYS A 103 16.61 22.56 19.66
N THR A 104 16.18 22.96 18.47
CA THR A 104 16.59 24.20 17.77
C THR A 104 15.44 25.19 17.59
N GLU A 105 14.20 24.73 17.61
CA GLU A 105 12.99 25.54 17.47
C GLU A 105 12.65 26.31 18.74
N THR A 106 12.01 27.46 18.57
CA THR A 106 11.30 28.15 19.67
C THR A 106 10.01 27.42 20.02
N ALA A 107 9.48 27.65 21.23
CA ALA A 107 8.20 27.05 21.65
C ALA A 107 7.04 27.38 20.70
N VAL A 108 7.04 28.58 20.09
CA VAL A 108 6.03 29.00 19.11
C VAL A 108 6.14 28.19 17.82
N GLN A 109 7.38 28.01 17.30
CA GLN A 109 7.64 27.20 16.10
C GLN A 109 7.26 25.74 16.32
N THR A 110 7.59 25.17 17.47
CA THR A 110 7.22 23.79 17.80
C THR A 110 5.71 23.58 17.86
N ARG A 111 4.95 24.53 18.44
CA ARG A 111 3.47 24.47 18.46
C ARG A 111 2.87 24.53 17.05
N GLN A 112 3.38 25.43 16.20
CA GLN A 112 2.93 25.53 14.81
C GLN A 112 3.21 24.23 14.04
N ARG A 113 4.40 23.64 14.21
CA ARG A 113 4.76 22.36 13.57
C ARG A 113 3.86 21.21 14.02
N GLN A 114 3.59 21.10 15.33
CA GLN A 114 2.68 20.08 15.86
C GLN A 114 1.25 20.25 15.33
N ALA A 115 0.76 21.47 15.21
CA ALA A 115 -0.55 21.76 14.62
C ALA A 115 -0.61 21.35 13.14
N ALA A 116 0.43 21.67 12.36
CA ALA A 116 0.53 21.27 10.96
C ALA A 116 0.61 19.73 10.81
N GLU A 117 1.39 19.06 11.67
CA GLU A 117 1.51 17.59 11.70
C GLU A 117 0.16 16.93 12.01
N ALA A 118 -0.60 17.48 12.97
CA ALA A 118 -1.93 17.01 13.31
C ALA A 118 -2.92 17.16 12.14
N GLN A 119 -2.90 18.31 11.45
CA GLN A 119 -3.75 18.53 10.29
C GLN A 119 -3.39 17.60 9.12
N ALA A 120 -2.10 17.40 8.86
CA ALA A 120 -1.63 16.47 7.82
C ALA A 120 -2.04 15.02 8.13
N LYS A 121 -1.94 14.59 9.39
CA LYS A 121 -2.44 13.27 9.85
C LYS A 121 -3.93 13.12 9.62
N ARG A 122 -4.75 14.14 9.94
CA ARG A 122 -6.20 14.14 9.68
C ARG A 122 -6.52 14.02 8.19
N LYS A 123 -5.83 14.77 7.33
CA LYS A 123 -6.02 14.69 5.86
C LYS A 123 -5.70 13.28 5.33
N LYS A 124 -4.58 12.69 5.76
CA LYS A 124 -4.21 11.30 5.37
C LYS A 124 -5.22 10.28 5.86
N ALA A 125 -5.72 10.42 7.09
CA ALA A 125 -6.75 9.53 7.62
C ALA A 125 -8.06 9.63 6.82
N LYS A 126 -8.47 10.84 6.42
CA LYS A 126 -9.66 11.05 5.58
C LYS A 126 -9.49 10.43 4.19
N ALA A 127 -8.33 10.61 3.55
CA ALA A 127 -8.04 9.99 2.26
C ALA A 127 -8.11 8.45 2.35
N GLY A 128 -7.49 7.85 3.37
CA GLY A 128 -7.55 6.41 3.58
C GLY A 128 -8.95 5.87 3.87
N LEU A 129 -9.85 6.68 4.46
CA LEU A 129 -11.25 6.32 4.65
C LEU A 129 -12.02 6.30 3.33
N ILE A 130 -11.76 7.27 2.44
CA ILE A 130 -12.36 7.32 1.11
C ILE A 130 -11.88 6.14 0.26
N ASP A 131 -10.58 5.85 0.25
CA ASP A 131 -10.02 4.71 -0.49
C ASP A 131 -10.64 3.38 0.00
N ALA A 132 -10.75 3.20 1.32
CA ALA A 132 -11.37 2.01 1.89
C ALA A 132 -12.86 1.89 1.56
N GLN A 133 -13.59 3.00 1.48
CA GLN A 133 -14.99 3.01 1.03
C GLN A 133 -15.09 2.64 -0.45
N SER A 134 -14.23 3.18 -1.31
CA SER A 134 -14.19 2.83 -2.74
C SER A 134 -13.87 1.36 -2.96
N ASP A 135 -12.89 0.82 -2.23
CA ASP A 135 -12.55 -0.61 -2.27
C ASP A 135 -13.72 -1.49 -1.82
N HIS A 136 -14.47 -1.07 -0.80
CA HIS A 136 -15.67 -1.77 -0.33
C HIS A 136 -16.76 -1.80 -1.41
N THR A 137 -17.09 -0.66 -1.99
CA THR A 137 -18.10 -0.56 -3.06
C THR A 137 -17.71 -1.40 -4.28
N ALA A 138 -16.42 -1.41 -4.65
CA ALA A 138 -15.92 -2.24 -5.74
C ALA A 138 -16.01 -3.74 -5.42
N ALA A 139 -15.70 -4.14 -4.18
CA ALA A 139 -15.84 -5.52 -3.73
C ALA A 139 -17.31 -5.98 -3.72
N GLU A 140 -18.24 -5.13 -3.27
CA GLU A 140 -19.69 -5.40 -3.31
C GLU A 140 -20.20 -5.54 -4.75
N ALA A 141 -19.78 -4.66 -5.65
CA ALA A 141 -20.15 -4.74 -7.07
C ALA A 141 -19.63 -6.04 -7.71
N ASN A 142 -18.38 -6.43 -7.40
CA ASN A 142 -17.80 -7.69 -7.86
C ASN A 142 -18.54 -8.91 -7.30
N LEU A 143 -18.89 -8.90 -6.00
CA LEU A 143 -19.68 -9.96 -5.40
C LEU A 143 -21.03 -10.11 -6.10
N LYS A 144 -21.73 -9.00 -6.32
CA LYS A 144 -23.03 -8.99 -7.02
C LYS A 144 -22.90 -9.56 -8.44
N ALA A 145 -21.88 -9.15 -9.20
CA ALA A 145 -21.64 -9.69 -10.54
C ALA A 145 -21.39 -11.21 -10.55
N LYS A 146 -20.72 -11.74 -9.52
CA LYS A 146 -20.51 -13.20 -9.36
C LYS A 146 -21.80 -13.92 -8.95
N GLU A 147 -22.62 -13.32 -8.10
CA GLU A 147 -23.93 -13.86 -7.73
C GLU A 147 -24.90 -13.89 -8.93
N ASP A 148 -24.91 -12.83 -9.75
CA ASP A 148 -25.68 -12.77 -10.99
C ASP A 148 -25.22 -13.86 -11.99
N ALA A 149 -23.90 -14.06 -12.13
CA ALA A 149 -23.34 -15.11 -12.98
C ALA A 149 -23.70 -16.52 -12.49
N LEU A 150 -23.73 -16.74 -11.16
CA LEU A 150 -24.19 -18.00 -10.56
C LEU A 150 -25.66 -18.27 -10.86
N GLU A 151 -26.53 -17.25 -10.75
CA GLU A 151 -27.95 -17.39 -11.06
C GLU A 151 -28.17 -17.69 -12.55
N LYS A 152 -27.41 -17.03 -13.44
CA LYS A 152 -27.44 -17.31 -14.88
C LYS A 152 -26.99 -18.75 -15.19
N ALA A 153 -25.86 -19.19 -14.64
CA ALA A 153 -25.37 -20.57 -14.80
C ALA A 153 -26.37 -21.60 -14.27
N ARG A 154 -27.07 -21.30 -13.17
CA ARG A 154 -28.13 -22.15 -12.63
C ARG A 154 -29.31 -22.28 -13.60
N LYS A 155 -29.73 -21.18 -14.22
CA LYS A 155 -30.86 -21.14 -15.17
C LYS A 155 -30.53 -21.80 -16.50
N GLU A 156 -29.33 -21.57 -17.04
CA GLU A 156 -28.95 -22.03 -18.38
C GLU A 156 -28.37 -23.46 -18.39
N SER A 157 -27.63 -23.85 -17.35
CA SER A 157 -26.88 -25.12 -17.34
C SER A 157 -27.33 -26.09 -16.24
N GLY A 158 -28.18 -25.64 -15.32
CA GLY A 158 -28.67 -26.45 -14.21
C GLY A 158 -27.66 -26.58 -13.05
N ALA A 159 -28.19 -26.85 -11.85
CA ALA A 159 -27.42 -26.85 -10.59
C ALA A 159 -26.36 -27.96 -10.48
N GLY A 160 -26.39 -28.97 -11.36
CA GLY A 160 -25.38 -30.04 -11.41
C GLY A 160 -24.23 -29.79 -12.38
N SER A 161 -24.28 -28.70 -13.17
CA SER A 161 -23.28 -28.44 -14.21
C SER A 161 -21.94 -27.97 -13.65
N SER A 162 -20.86 -28.26 -14.37
CA SER A 162 -19.52 -27.72 -14.08
C SER A 162 -19.49 -26.19 -14.14
N ALA A 163 -20.31 -25.57 -15.01
CA ALA A 163 -20.48 -24.13 -15.08
C ALA A 163 -21.06 -23.55 -13.77
N PHE A 164 -22.09 -24.20 -13.21
CA PHE A 164 -22.67 -23.81 -11.92
C PHE A 164 -21.67 -24.01 -10.76
N GLN A 165 -20.97 -25.15 -10.71
CA GLN A 165 -19.97 -25.43 -9.68
C GLN A 165 -18.81 -24.42 -9.71
N ASN A 166 -18.35 -24.02 -10.89
CA ASN A 166 -17.33 -22.98 -11.05
C ASN A 166 -17.83 -21.61 -10.59
N ALA A 167 -19.04 -21.21 -11.00
CA ALA A 167 -19.63 -19.93 -10.55
C ALA A 167 -19.85 -19.90 -9.03
N GLN A 168 -20.24 -21.03 -8.43
CA GLN A 168 -20.40 -21.17 -6.98
C GLN A 168 -19.06 -20.98 -6.27
N ALA A 169 -17.98 -21.60 -6.77
CA ALA A 169 -16.64 -21.44 -6.22
C ALA A 169 -16.13 -20.00 -6.32
N GLU A 170 -16.44 -19.28 -7.40
CA GLU A 170 -16.07 -17.86 -7.56
C GLU A 170 -16.84 -16.95 -6.58
N VAL A 171 -18.12 -17.21 -6.34
CA VAL A 171 -18.91 -16.50 -5.31
C VAL A 171 -18.33 -16.78 -3.91
N ASP A 172 -18.03 -18.05 -3.60
CA ASP A 172 -17.44 -18.41 -2.31
C ASP A 172 -16.05 -17.78 -2.12
N GLN A 173 -15.28 -17.64 -3.19
CA GLN A 173 -13.99 -16.94 -3.17
C GLN A 173 -14.16 -15.42 -2.98
N ALA A 174 -15.19 -14.81 -3.59
CA ALA A 174 -15.52 -13.40 -3.41
C ALA A 174 -16.10 -13.09 -2.01
N LYS A 175 -16.81 -14.05 -1.40
CA LYS A 175 -17.35 -13.96 -0.02
C LYS A 175 -16.29 -14.14 1.06
N LYS A 176 -15.15 -14.76 0.75
CA LYS A 176 -14.04 -14.80 1.69
C LYS A 176 -13.62 -13.37 1.98
N PRO A 177 -13.66 -12.92 3.24
CA PRO A 177 -13.22 -11.57 3.56
C PRO A 177 -11.79 -11.41 3.06
N CYS A 178 -11.49 -10.26 2.45
CA CYS A 178 -10.15 -9.73 2.24
C CYS A 178 -9.45 -9.52 3.61
N SER A 179 -9.34 -10.58 4.39
CA SER A 179 -9.00 -10.64 5.82
C SER A 179 -7.49 -10.60 6.06
N ARG A 180 -6.74 -10.02 5.13
CA ARG A 180 -5.34 -9.66 5.40
C ARG A 180 -5.10 -8.20 5.71
N ASN A 181 -6.08 -7.31 5.48
CA ASN A 181 -5.94 -5.89 5.85
C ASN A 181 -7.19 -5.25 6.44
N ALA A 182 -8.26 -6.02 6.70
CA ALA A 182 -9.40 -5.52 7.46
C ALA A 182 -8.99 -5.26 8.92
N VAL A 183 -8.70 -3.98 9.21
CA VAL A 183 -9.09 -3.35 10.47
C VAL A 183 -8.39 -3.93 11.72
N LYS A 184 -7.06 -3.72 11.82
CA LYS A 184 -6.50 -3.28 13.11
C LYS A 184 -6.70 -1.77 13.22
N THR A 185 -7.95 -1.30 13.20
CA THR A 185 -8.22 0.04 13.71
C THR A 185 -7.95 -0.02 15.20
N ASN A 186 -7.14 0.93 15.65
CA ASN A 186 -6.80 1.12 17.05
C ASN A 186 -8.06 1.44 17.86
N ARG A 187 -8.77 0.41 18.34
CA ARG A 187 -9.55 0.48 19.59
C ARG A 187 -8.66 -0.14 20.66
N GLY A 188 -8.16 0.68 21.59
CA GLY A 188 -7.37 0.17 22.72
C GLY A 188 -6.03 0.84 22.97
N LYS A 189 -5.87 2.12 22.65
CA LYS A 189 -4.94 2.97 23.41
C LYS A 189 -5.73 4.11 24.00
N GLU A 190 -6.45 3.79 25.06
CA GLU A 190 -6.62 4.72 26.16
C GLU A 190 -5.21 5.22 26.51
N TYR A 191 -5.02 6.53 26.34
CA TYR A 191 -3.81 7.22 26.76
C TYR A 191 -3.85 7.33 28.29
N PRO A 192 -2.74 7.10 29.02
CA PRO A 192 -2.58 7.65 30.35
C PRO A 192 -2.43 9.18 30.31
#